data_AF-A0A6N8TD39-F1
#
_entry.id   AF-A0A6N8TD39-F1
#
_cell.length_a   1.000
_cell.length_b   1.000
_cell.length_c   1.000
_cell.angle_alpha   90.00
_cell.angle_beta   90.00
_cell.angle_gamma   90.00
#
_symmetry.space_group_name_H-M   'P 1'
#
loop_
_entity.id
_entity.type
_entity.pdbx_description
1 polymer ?
#
loop_
_entity_poly.entity_id
_entity_poly.type
_entity_poly.pdbx_seq_one_letter_code
_entity_poly.pdbx_strand_id
1 'polypeptide(L)'
;MQDARRAALSLGPVYYLWDGPKWRDFYFRIADEADIEHVTLGETVCSKRQHFSEPHVAEVIERLEAAGKTVTLSTLAMVTLERESRHVRDLVRDSAHPVEANDLSALGLLKGKPHSIGPLVNVYNAATARTLAARGADNICLPPELPAASILEMLRAMPGFSFELFAFGRMPLAISARCAHARSKGLTKDNCQFICGEDPDGLPLRTLDRQSFLVLNGVQTMSGTCLVLADDLAPLVAAGLSRVRLSPQDCDMPRVAALYRAALDGRIDGEEAIAELAAAYPAARFSNGFLHQQEGAAWVARGRSAS
;
A
#
# COMPACT_ATOMS: atom_id res chain seq x y z
N MET A 1 12.49 27.47 -16.07
CA MET A 1 13.15 26.52 -15.15
C MET A 1 12.01 25.92 -14.33
N GLN A 2 11.44 24.80 -14.79
CA GLN A 2 10.39 24.12 -14.05
C GLN A 2 11.06 23.52 -12.82
N ASP A 3 10.67 23.99 -11.65
CA ASP A 3 11.09 23.40 -10.37
C ASP A 3 10.62 21.95 -10.41
N ALA A 4 11.57 21.01 -10.57
CA ALA A 4 11.25 19.60 -10.71
C ALA A 4 10.66 19.14 -9.37
N ARG A 5 9.33 19.05 -9.32
CA ARG A 5 8.60 18.67 -8.11
C ARG A 5 9.11 17.29 -7.67
N ARG A 6 9.85 17.26 -6.56
CA ARG A 6 10.33 16.03 -5.90
C ARG A 6 9.12 15.12 -5.65
N ALA A 7 9.17 13.87 -6.11
CA ALA A 7 8.13 12.90 -5.78
C ALA A 7 8.15 12.63 -4.27
N ALA A 8 6.98 12.66 -3.65
CA ALA A 8 6.85 12.40 -2.22
C ALA A 8 6.86 10.89 -1.95
N LEU A 9 7.40 10.49 -0.80
CA LEU A 9 7.23 9.15 -0.29
C LEU A 9 5.94 9.08 0.53
N SER A 10 5.22 7.98 0.37
CA SER A 10 4.07 7.66 1.19
C SER A 10 4.18 6.27 1.80
N LEU A 11 3.52 6.06 2.93
CA LEU A 11 3.39 4.79 3.60
C LEU A 11 1.91 4.39 3.62
N GLY A 12 1.59 3.23 3.05
CA GLY A 12 0.26 2.65 3.14
C GLY A 12 -0.07 2.14 4.55
N PRO A 13 -1.33 1.73 4.81
CA PRO A 13 -1.71 1.13 6.07
C PRO A 13 -1.05 -0.25 6.21
N VAL A 14 -0.88 -0.69 7.46
CA VAL A 14 -0.45 -2.05 7.79
C VAL A 14 -1.56 -3.02 7.36
N TYR A 15 -1.26 -3.90 6.41
CA TYR A 15 -2.22 -4.92 5.96
C TYR A 15 -2.25 -6.16 6.86
N TYR A 16 -1.29 -6.31 7.78
CA TYR A 16 -1.19 -7.45 8.68
C TYR A 16 -1.90 -7.20 10.00
N LEU A 17 -2.27 -8.27 10.70
CA LEU A 17 -2.62 -8.15 12.10
C LEU A 17 -1.34 -8.14 12.93
N TRP A 18 -0.92 -6.96 13.38
CA TRP A 18 0.05 -6.81 14.45
C TRP A 18 -0.67 -6.54 15.77
N ASP A 19 -0.05 -6.89 16.89
CA ASP A 19 -0.57 -6.45 18.18
C ASP A 19 -0.49 -4.92 18.33
N GLY A 20 -1.24 -4.38 19.29
CA GLY A 20 -1.33 -2.93 19.51
C GLY A 20 0.02 -2.25 19.74
N PRO A 21 0.86 -2.74 20.67
CA PRO A 21 2.20 -2.19 20.90
C PRO A 21 3.10 -2.22 19.67
N LYS A 22 3.17 -3.34 18.93
CA LYS A 22 3.95 -3.44 17.70
C LYS A 22 3.46 -2.46 16.64
N TRP A 23 2.15 -2.36 16.45
CA TRP A 23 1.54 -1.41 15.52
C TRP A 23 1.87 0.04 15.89
N ARG A 24 1.74 0.41 17.17
CA ARG A 24 2.08 1.74 17.68
C ARG A 24 3.56 2.06 17.49
N ASP A 25 4.43 1.18 17.97
CA ASP A 25 5.88 1.39 17.96
C ASP A 25 6.42 1.46 16.53
N PHE A 26 5.84 0.69 15.60
CA PHE A 26 6.10 0.84 14.18
C PHE A 26 5.87 2.27 13.70
N TYR A 27 4.70 2.86 13.95
CA TYR A 27 4.42 4.22 13.49
C TYR A 27 5.20 5.29 14.25
N PHE A 28 5.58 5.04 15.51
CA PHE A 28 6.51 5.91 16.22
C PHE A 28 7.87 5.95 15.53
N ARG A 29 8.40 4.79 15.13
CA ARG A 29 9.64 4.73 14.33
C ARG A 29 9.48 5.43 12.98
N ILE A 30 8.33 5.27 12.31
CA ILE A 30 8.06 6.01 11.08
C ILE A 30 8.04 7.52 11.32
N ALA A 31 7.41 7.98 12.41
CA ALA A 31 7.38 9.39 12.80
C ALA A 31 8.81 9.94 12.96
N ASP A 32 9.64 9.24 13.72
CA ASP A 32 10.91 9.76 14.20
C ASP A 32 12.09 9.51 13.24
N GLU A 33 12.06 8.41 12.47
CA GLU A 33 13.23 7.89 11.75
C GLU A 33 13.09 7.93 10.22
N ALA A 34 11.88 8.12 9.66
CA ALA A 34 11.64 7.96 8.22
C ALA A 34 11.28 9.27 7.49
N ASP A 35 11.97 9.57 6.37
CA ASP A 35 11.68 10.71 5.48
C ASP A 35 10.49 10.41 4.54
N ILE A 36 9.31 10.26 5.15
CA ILE A 36 8.02 10.00 4.51
C ILE A 36 7.07 11.17 4.79
N GLU A 37 6.48 11.73 3.74
CA GLU A 37 5.57 12.87 3.82
C GLU A 37 4.11 12.47 4.10
N HIS A 38 3.65 11.34 3.53
CA HIS A 38 2.25 10.92 3.64
C HIS A 38 2.12 9.55 4.32
N VAL A 39 1.25 9.42 5.31
CA VAL A 39 1.03 8.16 6.03
C VAL A 39 -0.46 7.84 6.09
N THR A 40 -0.85 6.69 5.54
CA THR A 40 -2.22 6.18 5.63
C THR A 40 -2.33 5.22 6.83
N LEU A 41 -3.26 5.50 7.75
CA LEU A 41 -3.51 4.72 8.97
C LEU A 41 -4.88 4.04 8.93
N GLY A 42 -5.06 3.02 9.76
CA GLY A 42 -6.34 2.34 9.96
C GLY A 42 -6.32 0.87 9.55
N GLU A 43 -7.49 0.24 9.65
CA GLU A 43 -7.67 -1.18 9.33
C GLU A 43 -8.39 -1.32 7.98
N THR A 44 -7.67 -1.80 6.96
CA THR A 44 -8.18 -1.94 5.60
C THR A 44 -8.75 -3.33 5.30
N VAL A 45 -8.31 -4.37 6.02
CA VAL A 45 -8.47 -5.77 5.62
C VAL A 45 -9.66 -6.44 6.33
N CYS A 46 -9.75 -6.31 7.65
CA CYS A 46 -10.79 -6.98 8.44
C CYS A 46 -11.20 -6.16 9.65
N SER A 47 -12.46 -5.69 9.66
CA SER A 47 -13.06 -4.90 10.74
C SER A 47 -12.88 -5.49 12.15
N LYS A 48 -12.79 -6.82 12.28
CA LYS A 48 -12.58 -7.48 13.58
C LYS A 48 -11.26 -7.07 14.23
N ARG A 49 -10.25 -6.64 13.48
CA ARG A 49 -8.91 -6.31 13.96
C ARG A 49 -8.79 -4.91 14.55
N GLN A 50 -9.77 -4.04 14.30
CA GLN A 50 -9.70 -2.62 14.62
C GLN A 50 -9.41 -2.34 16.11
N HIS A 51 -9.96 -3.14 17.03
CA HIS A 51 -9.76 -2.96 18.47
C HIS A 51 -8.31 -3.17 18.94
N PHE A 52 -7.42 -3.72 18.12
CA PHE A 52 -5.99 -3.82 18.44
C PHE A 52 -5.26 -2.49 18.26
N SER A 53 -5.62 -1.71 17.23
CA SER A 53 -4.99 -0.42 16.93
C SER A 53 -5.73 0.77 17.52
N GLU A 54 -7.05 0.67 17.68
CA GLU A 54 -7.93 1.76 18.15
C GLU A 54 -7.44 2.49 19.42
N PRO A 55 -6.94 1.81 20.47
CA PRO A 55 -6.41 2.50 21.67
C PRO A 55 -5.19 3.39 21.39
N HIS A 56 -4.48 3.14 20.30
CA HIS A 56 -3.21 3.77 19.94
C HIS A 56 -3.33 4.79 18.81
N VAL A 57 -4.48 4.87 18.11
CA VAL A 57 -4.61 5.70 16.91
C VAL A 57 -4.34 7.18 17.22
N ALA A 58 -4.93 7.72 18.30
CA ALA A 58 -4.80 9.14 18.62
C ALA A 58 -3.34 9.55 18.90
N GLU A 59 -2.61 8.78 19.72
CA GLU A 59 -1.20 9.05 20.03
C GLU A 59 -0.29 8.90 18.79
N VAL A 60 -0.61 7.94 17.89
CA VAL A 60 0.13 7.75 16.64
C VAL A 60 -0.09 8.92 15.69
N ILE A 61 -1.33 9.40 15.53
CA ILE A 61 -1.64 10.57 14.71
C ILE A 61 -0.88 11.78 15.22
N GLU A 62 -0.99 12.09 16.51
CA GLU A 62 -0.34 13.25 17.12
C GLU A 62 1.18 13.24 16.87
N ARG A 63 1.83 12.09 17.06
CA ARG A 63 3.27 11.97 16.85
C ARG A 63 3.68 12.10 15.38
N LEU A 64 2.93 11.50 14.46
CA LEU A 64 3.20 11.61 13.02
C LEU A 64 3.05 13.07 12.55
N GLU A 65 2.02 13.76 13.00
CA GLU A 65 1.78 15.17 12.66
C GLU A 65 2.82 16.09 13.31
N ALA A 66 3.23 15.82 14.56
CA ALA A 66 4.34 16.53 15.20
C ALA A 66 5.66 16.36 14.46
N ALA A 67 5.85 15.22 13.77
CA ALA A 67 6.97 14.97 12.86
C ALA A 67 6.78 15.57 11.45
N GLY A 68 5.72 16.35 11.22
CA GLY A 68 5.45 17.04 9.96
C GLY A 68 4.82 16.17 8.87
N LYS A 69 4.26 15.01 9.22
CA LYS A 69 3.65 14.07 8.25
C LYS A 69 2.17 14.38 8.05
N THR A 70 1.70 14.18 6.82
CA THR A 70 0.27 14.24 6.49
C THR A 70 -0.37 12.88 6.73
N VAL A 71 -1.33 12.83 7.64
CA VAL A 71 -2.07 11.60 7.97
C VAL A 71 -3.36 11.49 7.14
N THR A 72 -3.62 10.29 6.61
CA THR A 72 -4.87 9.91 5.94
C THR A 72 -5.45 8.67 6.64
N LEU A 73 -6.78 8.57 6.76
CA LEU A 73 -7.44 7.40 7.37
C LEU A 73 -8.02 6.47 6.29
N SER A 74 -7.67 5.19 6.35
CA SER A 74 -8.15 4.16 5.43
C SER A 74 -9.58 3.71 5.78
N THR A 75 -10.41 3.51 4.76
CA THR A 75 -11.61 2.68 4.88
C THR A 75 -11.27 1.19 4.78
N LEU A 76 -12.23 0.32 5.11
CA LEU A 76 -12.18 -1.10 4.74
C LEU A 76 -12.17 -1.26 3.21
N ALA A 77 -11.50 -2.30 2.73
CA ALA A 77 -11.44 -2.69 1.33
C ALA A 77 -12.59 -3.59 0.88
N MET A 78 -13.39 -4.07 1.84
CA MET A 78 -14.59 -4.85 1.55
C MET A 78 -15.56 -4.70 2.71
N VAL A 79 -16.70 -4.07 2.44
CA VAL A 79 -17.76 -3.84 3.43
C VAL A 79 -18.85 -4.89 3.23
N THR A 80 -19.02 -5.78 4.22
CA THR A 80 -19.94 -6.93 4.13
C THR A 80 -21.06 -6.89 5.16
N LEU A 81 -20.95 -6.06 6.19
CA LEU A 81 -21.85 -6.04 7.35
C LEU A 81 -22.33 -4.63 7.65
N GLU A 82 -23.53 -4.51 8.22
CA GLU A 82 -24.13 -3.20 8.54
C GLU A 82 -23.26 -2.39 9.52
N ARG A 83 -22.61 -3.05 10.48
CA ARG A 83 -21.67 -2.39 11.39
C ARG A 83 -20.46 -1.80 10.68
N GLU A 84 -20.00 -2.44 9.60
CA GLU A 84 -18.85 -1.99 8.79
C GLU A 84 -19.27 -0.78 7.95
N SER A 85 -20.47 -0.83 7.36
CA SER A 85 -21.08 0.30 6.64
C SER A 85 -21.28 1.51 7.55
N ARG A 86 -21.78 1.30 8.77
CA ARG A 86 -21.91 2.35 9.79
C ARG A 86 -20.55 2.95 10.15
N HIS A 87 -19.55 2.11 10.39
CA HIS A 87 -18.20 2.57 10.71
C HIS A 87 -17.63 3.46 9.59
N VAL A 88 -17.78 3.08 8.32
CA VAL A 88 -17.33 3.89 7.18
C VAL A 88 -18.09 5.21 7.11
N ARG A 89 -19.41 5.22 7.34
CA ARG A 89 -20.21 6.46 7.41
C ARG A 89 -19.75 7.39 8.52
N ASP A 90 -19.50 6.85 9.72
CA ASP A 90 -19.05 7.62 10.86
C ASP A 90 -17.64 8.19 10.60
N LEU A 91 -16.71 7.38 10.08
CA LEU A 91 -15.38 7.83 9.66
C LEU A 91 -15.46 9.00 8.68
N VAL A 92 -16.24 8.88 7.60
CA VAL A 92 -16.36 9.93 6.57
C VAL A 92 -17.09 11.18 7.07
N ARG A 93 -18.00 11.03 8.04
CA ARG A 93 -18.75 12.15 8.63
C ARG A 93 -17.90 12.94 9.62
N ASP A 94 -17.21 12.23 10.52
CA ASP A 94 -16.63 12.82 11.74
C ASP A 94 -15.11 13.04 11.65
N SER A 95 -14.43 12.44 10.66
CA SER A 95 -12.97 12.58 10.53
C SER A 95 -12.55 14.01 10.20
N ALA A 96 -11.60 14.54 10.99
CA ALA A 96 -10.86 15.76 10.68
C ALA A 96 -9.74 15.53 9.64
N HIS A 97 -9.37 14.26 9.40
CA HIS A 97 -8.31 13.87 8.47
C HIS A 97 -8.89 13.44 7.12
N PRO A 98 -8.13 13.59 6.02
CA PRO A 98 -8.47 12.99 4.73
C PRO A 98 -8.74 11.49 4.85
N VAL A 99 -9.57 10.96 3.96
CA VAL A 99 -9.92 9.54 3.92
C VAL A 99 -9.39 8.90 2.64
N GLU A 100 -8.83 7.70 2.74
CA GLU A 100 -8.48 6.84 1.61
C GLU A 100 -9.57 5.79 1.41
N ALA A 101 -10.27 5.86 0.28
CA ALA A 101 -11.27 4.89 -0.12
C ALA A 101 -10.60 3.63 -0.68
N ASN A 102 -10.87 2.49 -0.04
CA ASN A 102 -10.42 1.17 -0.50
C ASN A 102 -11.57 0.27 -1.01
N ASP A 103 -12.83 0.73 -0.91
CA ASP A 103 -14.03 0.04 -1.40
C ASP A 103 -14.96 1.05 -2.08
N LEU A 104 -15.66 0.65 -3.15
CA LEU A 104 -16.54 1.54 -3.91
C LEU A 104 -17.71 2.09 -3.08
N SER A 105 -18.10 1.39 -2.01
CA SER A 105 -19.15 1.81 -1.06
C SER A 105 -18.82 3.14 -0.36
N ALA A 106 -17.53 3.47 -0.21
CA ALA A 106 -17.10 4.74 0.39
C ALA A 106 -17.25 5.93 -0.57
N LEU A 107 -17.20 5.72 -1.89
CA LEU A 107 -17.17 6.79 -2.88
C LEU A 107 -18.45 7.65 -2.89
N GLY A 108 -19.61 7.04 -2.61
CA GLY A 108 -20.86 7.77 -2.49
C GLY A 108 -20.86 8.76 -1.31
N LEU A 109 -20.21 8.38 -0.21
CA LEU A 109 -20.10 9.17 1.02
C LEU A 109 -19.06 10.28 0.89
N LEU A 110 -18.01 10.03 0.12
CA LEU A 110 -16.88 10.95 -0.10
C LEU A 110 -17.12 11.96 -1.23
N LYS A 111 -18.23 11.84 -1.96
CA LYS A 111 -18.54 12.72 -3.10
C LYS A 111 -18.48 14.20 -2.70
N GLY A 112 -17.65 14.97 -3.40
CA GLY A 112 -17.48 16.41 -3.18
C GLY A 112 -16.56 16.77 -2.00
N LYS A 113 -15.98 15.78 -1.32
CA LYS A 113 -14.94 15.97 -0.31
C LYS A 113 -13.58 15.56 -0.90
N PRO A 114 -12.47 16.27 -0.61
CA PRO A 114 -11.13 15.78 -0.93
C PRO A 114 -10.88 14.41 -0.29
N HIS A 115 -10.44 13.45 -1.10
CA HIS A 115 -10.13 12.10 -0.64
C HIS A 115 -9.13 11.41 -1.55
N SER A 116 -8.45 10.39 -1.02
CA SER A 116 -7.57 9.53 -1.80
C SER A 116 -8.26 8.24 -2.21
N ILE A 117 -7.81 7.64 -3.30
CA ILE A 117 -8.21 6.31 -3.75
C ILE A 117 -7.05 5.36 -3.50
N GLY A 118 -7.28 4.30 -2.72
CA GLY A 118 -6.27 3.29 -2.41
C GLY A 118 -6.08 2.28 -3.55
N PRO A 119 -5.00 1.47 -3.49
CA PRO A 119 -4.63 0.51 -4.55
C PRO A 119 -5.62 -0.65 -4.71
N LEU A 120 -6.58 -0.80 -3.79
CA LEU A 120 -7.62 -1.84 -3.82
C LEU A 120 -8.84 -1.45 -4.67
N VAL A 121 -8.88 -0.20 -5.16
CA VAL A 121 -9.85 0.24 -6.16
C VAL A 121 -9.21 0.19 -7.54
N ASN A 122 -9.78 -0.62 -8.42
CA ASN A 122 -9.23 -0.93 -9.74
C ASN A 122 -9.32 0.25 -10.72
N VAL A 123 -8.32 1.14 -10.69
CA VAL A 123 -8.18 2.27 -11.63
C VAL A 123 -7.15 1.93 -12.71
N TYR A 124 -7.61 1.37 -13.83
CA TYR A 124 -6.71 0.89 -14.90
C TYR A 124 -6.50 1.84 -16.08
N ASN A 125 -7.20 2.98 -16.11
CA ASN A 125 -7.12 3.90 -17.22
C ASN A 125 -7.51 5.32 -16.81
N ALA A 126 -7.16 6.28 -17.68
CA ALA A 126 -7.40 7.70 -17.45
C ALA A 126 -8.90 8.07 -17.42
N ALA A 127 -9.78 7.30 -18.08
CA ALA A 127 -11.21 7.57 -18.07
C ALA A 127 -11.80 7.31 -16.67
N THR A 128 -11.43 6.20 -16.03
CA THR A 128 -11.80 5.91 -14.64
C THR A 128 -11.18 6.94 -13.70
N ALA A 129 -9.89 7.26 -13.86
CA ALA A 129 -9.21 8.26 -13.03
C ALA A 129 -9.90 9.64 -13.08
N ARG A 130 -10.25 10.14 -14.28
CA ARG A 130 -11.02 11.39 -14.44
C ARG A 130 -12.39 11.33 -13.77
N THR A 131 -13.05 10.18 -13.83
CA THR A 131 -14.37 9.96 -13.22
C THR A 131 -14.32 10.08 -11.70
N LEU A 132 -13.23 9.60 -11.09
CA LEU A 132 -12.98 9.71 -9.64
C LEU A 132 -12.53 11.11 -9.25
N ALA A 133 -11.62 11.72 -10.02
CA ALA A 133 -11.17 13.10 -9.82
C ALA A 133 -12.34 14.10 -9.85
N ALA A 134 -13.25 13.96 -10.82
CA ALA A 134 -14.46 14.78 -10.92
C ALA A 134 -15.44 14.60 -9.73
N ARG A 135 -15.25 13.56 -8.90
CA ARG A 135 -16.04 13.31 -7.68
C ARG A 135 -15.33 13.76 -6.40
N GLY A 136 -14.13 14.34 -6.51
CA GLY A 136 -13.37 14.88 -5.38
C GLY A 136 -12.10 14.10 -5.02
N ALA A 137 -11.76 13.04 -5.75
CA ALA A 137 -10.48 12.36 -5.53
C ALA A 137 -9.33 13.31 -5.85
N ASP A 138 -8.39 13.48 -4.93
CA ASP A 138 -7.21 14.36 -5.09
C ASP A 138 -5.90 13.59 -5.33
N ASN A 139 -5.90 12.30 -5.00
CA ASN A 139 -4.80 11.37 -5.21
C ASN A 139 -5.33 9.96 -5.52
N ILE A 140 -4.70 9.26 -6.45
CA ILE A 140 -5.02 7.86 -6.77
C ILE A 140 -3.75 7.02 -6.67
N CYS A 141 -3.73 6.07 -5.72
CA CYS A 141 -2.77 4.98 -5.71
C CYS A 141 -3.18 3.96 -6.76
N LEU A 142 -2.34 3.81 -7.77
CA LEU A 142 -2.58 2.91 -8.89
C LEU A 142 -2.43 1.44 -8.44
N PRO A 143 -3.25 0.52 -8.99
CA PRO A 143 -3.11 -0.91 -8.74
C PRO A 143 -1.70 -1.42 -9.11
N PRO A 144 -1.07 -2.26 -8.28
CA PRO A 144 0.32 -2.71 -8.47
C PRO A 144 0.53 -3.59 -9.72
N GLU A 145 -0.54 -4.12 -10.32
CA GLU A 145 -0.53 -4.95 -11.52
C GLU A 145 -0.43 -4.16 -12.83
N LEU A 146 -0.47 -2.82 -12.77
CA LEU A 146 -0.42 -1.99 -13.97
C LEU A 146 0.98 -1.95 -14.62
N PRO A 147 1.07 -2.11 -15.95
CA PRO A 147 2.33 -1.96 -16.65
C PRO A 147 2.73 -0.49 -16.80
N ALA A 148 4.03 -0.22 -16.94
CA ALA A 148 4.58 1.13 -17.09
C ALA A 148 3.91 1.92 -18.22
N ALA A 149 3.58 1.27 -19.34
CA ALA A 149 2.92 1.91 -20.48
C ALA A 149 1.57 2.54 -20.08
N SER A 150 0.74 1.83 -19.31
CA SER A 150 -0.56 2.31 -18.85
C SER A 150 -0.42 3.43 -17.82
N ILE A 151 0.57 3.33 -16.93
CA ILE A 151 0.87 4.39 -15.96
C ILE A 151 1.26 5.67 -16.69
N LEU A 152 2.20 5.58 -17.63
CA LEU A 152 2.66 6.70 -18.45
C LEU A 152 1.52 7.33 -19.26
N GLU A 153 0.61 6.52 -19.80
CA GLU A 153 -0.59 7.03 -20.49
C GLU A 153 -1.46 7.86 -19.55
N MET A 154 -1.71 7.39 -18.32
CA MET A 154 -2.50 8.13 -17.34
C MET A 154 -1.84 9.44 -16.91
N LEU A 155 -0.53 9.42 -16.63
CA LEU A 155 0.25 10.61 -16.29
C LEU A 155 0.15 11.67 -17.40
N ARG A 156 0.26 11.27 -18.66
CA ARG A 156 0.10 12.17 -19.82
C ARG A 156 -1.33 12.67 -19.99
N ALA A 157 -2.31 11.83 -19.74
CA ALA A 157 -3.73 12.15 -19.96
C ALA A 157 -4.33 13.04 -18.85
N MET A 158 -3.68 13.14 -17.69
CA MET A 158 -4.10 13.94 -16.55
C MET A 158 -2.89 14.69 -15.93
N PRO A 159 -2.26 15.61 -16.68
CA PRO A 159 -1.08 16.32 -16.20
C PRO A 159 -1.40 17.14 -14.96
N GLY A 160 -0.57 17.01 -13.92
CA GLY A 160 -0.73 17.72 -12.65
C GLY A 160 -1.70 17.08 -11.65
N PHE A 161 -2.42 16.01 -12.03
CA PHE A 161 -3.16 15.19 -11.07
C PHE A 161 -2.22 14.31 -10.24
N SER A 162 -2.50 14.15 -8.95
CA SER A 162 -1.64 13.33 -8.08
C SER A 162 -1.90 11.84 -8.32
N PHE A 163 -0.94 11.19 -8.96
CA PHE A 163 -0.88 9.73 -8.98
C PHE A 163 0.19 9.23 -8.02
N GLU A 164 -0.16 8.14 -7.36
CA GLU A 164 0.70 7.41 -6.43
C GLU A 164 0.95 6.00 -6.99
N LEU A 165 2.20 5.52 -6.90
CA LEU A 165 2.59 4.20 -7.34
C LEU A 165 2.97 3.32 -6.15
N PHE A 166 2.33 2.16 -6.02
CA PHE A 166 2.76 1.11 -5.09
C PHE A 166 4.13 0.58 -5.57
N ALA A 167 5.20 0.84 -4.81
CA ALA A 167 6.57 0.62 -5.26
C ALA A 167 7.36 -0.34 -4.36
N PHE A 168 6.88 -0.62 -3.14
CA PHE A 168 7.47 -1.56 -2.21
C PHE A 168 6.41 -2.33 -1.43
N GLY A 169 6.64 -3.63 -1.24
CA GLY A 169 5.86 -4.48 -0.33
C GLY A 169 5.15 -5.62 -1.04
N ARG A 170 4.55 -6.54 -0.28
CA ARG A 170 3.71 -7.58 -0.85
C ARG A 170 2.45 -6.95 -1.44
N MET A 171 2.16 -7.27 -2.70
CA MET A 171 1.03 -6.72 -3.43
C MET A 171 -0.28 -7.31 -2.88
N PRO A 172 -1.29 -6.49 -2.55
CA PRO A 172 -2.61 -7.00 -2.23
C PRO A 172 -3.29 -7.49 -3.52
N LEU A 173 -3.54 -8.80 -3.64
CA LEU A 173 -4.03 -9.40 -4.89
C LEU A 173 -5.54 -9.68 -4.85
N ALA A 174 -6.07 -10.05 -3.68
CA ALA A 174 -7.49 -10.33 -3.53
C ALA A 174 -7.94 -10.17 -2.09
N ILE A 175 -9.22 -9.83 -1.92
CA ILE A 175 -9.92 -9.85 -0.64
C ILE A 175 -11.20 -10.69 -0.76
N SER A 176 -11.54 -11.44 0.27
CA SER A 176 -12.69 -12.37 0.26
C SER A 176 -13.56 -12.25 1.50
N ALA A 177 -14.87 -12.46 1.37
CA ALA A 177 -15.77 -12.59 2.51
C ALA A 177 -15.35 -13.73 3.48
N ARG A 178 -14.58 -14.73 2.99
CA ARG A 178 -14.10 -15.88 3.75
C ARG A 178 -12.64 -15.69 4.17
N CYS A 179 -12.33 -16.05 5.41
CA CYS A 179 -10.97 -15.99 5.95
C CYS A 179 -10.19 -17.26 5.58
N ALA A 180 -9.44 -17.23 4.47
CA ALA A 180 -8.63 -18.36 4.03
C ALA A 180 -7.55 -18.73 5.06
N HIS A 181 -7.02 -17.72 5.76
CA HIS A 181 -6.04 -17.94 6.82
C HIS A 181 -6.64 -18.76 7.98
N ALA A 182 -7.79 -18.35 8.52
CA ALA A 182 -8.49 -19.13 9.57
C ALA A 182 -8.79 -20.56 9.10
N ARG A 183 -9.29 -20.70 7.87
CA ARG A 183 -9.59 -22.01 7.27
C ARG A 183 -8.35 -22.92 7.22
N SER A 184 -7.18 -22.38 6.89
CA SER A 184 -5.92 -23.15 6.83
C SER A 184 -5.53 -23.75 8.19
N LYS A 185 -6.05 -23.19 9.28
CA LYS A 185 -5.83 -23.62 10.67
C LYS A 185 -7.03 -24.37 11.26
N GLY A 186 -7.99 -24.78 10.42
CA GLY A 186 -9.20 -25.48 10.86
C GLY A 186 -10.25 -24.59 11.56
N LEU A 187 -10.09 -23.26 11.48
CA LEU A 187 -10.98 -22.29 12.11
C LEU A 187 -11.96 -21.65 11.10
N THR A 188 -13.02 -21.05 11.61
CA THR A 188 -13.96 -20.23 10.81
C THR A 188 -13.63 -18.74 10.94
N LYS A 189 -14.15 -17.89 10.05
CA LYS A 189 -13.95 -16.43 10.16
C LYS A 189 -14.54 -15.88 11.46
N ASP A 190 -15.71 -16.35 11.86
CA ASP A 190 -16.41 -15.85 13.04
C ASP A 190 -15.65 -16.22 14.32
N ASN A 191 -15.14 -17.45 14.41
CA ASN A 191 -14.30 -17.93 15.50
C ASN A 191 -12.82 -18.08 15.10
N CYS A 192 -12.26 -17.06 14.42
CA CYS A 192 -10.88 -17.14 13.90
C CYS A 192 -9.79 -16.99 14.97
N GLN A 193 -10.17 -16.59 16.19
CA GLN A 193 -9.24 -16.36 17.32
C GLN A 193 -8.07 -15.44 16.98
N PHE A 194 -8.23 -14.56 15.97
CA PHE A 194 -7.18 -13.67 15.49
C PHE A 194 -5.91 -14.40 15.05
N ILE A 195 -6.03 -15.66 14.60
CA ILE A 195 -4.90 -16.55 14.26
C ILE A 195 -3.93 -15.94 13.22
N CYS A 196 -4.40 -15.00 12.39
CA CYS A 196 -3.55 -14.29 11.44
C CYS A 196 -2.52 -13.36 12.09
N GLY A 197 -2.59 -13.13 13.41
CA GLY A 197 -1.56 -12.42 14.17
C GLY A 197 -0.33 -13.27 14.48
N GLU A 198 -0.40 -14.60 14.34
CA GLU A 198 0.78 -15.48 14.49
C GLU A 198 1.77 -15.34 13.33
N ASP A 199 1.30 -14.82 12.19
CA ASP A 199 2.08 -14.62 10.98
C ASP A 199 2.16 -13.12 10.65
N PRO A 200 3.08 -12.36 11.30
CA PRO A 200 3.14 -10.90 11.21
C PRO A 200 3.52 -10.37 9.82
N ASP A 201 4.11 -11.22 8.97
CA ASP A 201 4.40 -10.95 7.56
C ASP A 201 3.53 -11.81 6.61
N GLY A 202 2.49 -12.43 7.18
CA GLY A 202 1.54 -13.32 6.55
C GLY A 202 2.02 -14.77 6.37
N LEU A 203 1.05 -15.68 6.21
CA LEU A 203 1.25 -17.12 6.09
C LEU A 203 1.59 -17.51 4.64
N PRO A 204 2.80 -18.04 4.36
CA PRO A 204 3.15 -18.50 3.01
C PRO A 204 2.32 -19.72 2.61
N LEU A 205 1.69 -19.65 1.43
CA LEU A 205 0.98 -20.78 0.84
C LEU A 205 1.95 -21.67 0.08
N ARG A 206 1.92 -22.97 0.35
CA ARG A 206 2.63 -23.96 -0.45
C ARG A 206 1.65 -24.64 -1.39
N THR A 207 1.87 -24.54 -2.69
CA THR A 207 1.14 -25.36 -3.65
C THR A 207 1.55 -26.83 -3.56
N LEU A 208 0.79 -27.70 -4.24
CA LEU A 208 1.14 -29.12 -4.41
C LEU A 208 2.52 -29.28 -5.05
N ASP A 209 2.88 -28.37 -5.97
CA ASP A 209 4.20 -28.30 -6.61
C ASP A 209 5.26 -27.59 -5.77
N ARG A 210 4.97 -27.32 -4.48
CA ARG A 210 5.83 -26.62 -3.50
C ARG A 210 6.29 -25.23 -3.91
N GLN A 211 5.60 -24.60 -4.86
CA GLN A 211 5.83 -23.20 -5.19
C GLN A 211 5.08 -22.33 -4.17
N SER A 212 5.82 -21.46 -3.50
CA SER A 212 5.26 -20.49 -2.57
C SER A 212 5.18 -19.12 -3.24
N PHE A 213 4.08 -18.87 -3.95
CA PHE A 213 3.89 -17.61 -4.69
C PHE A 213 2.82 -16.70 -4.08
N LEU A 214 2.13 -17.14 -3.03
CA LEU A 214 1.10 -16.35 -2.33
C LEU A 214 1.31 -16.37 -0.82
N VAL A 215 0.81 -15.32 -0.18
CA VAL A 215 0.74 -15.18 1.27
C VAL A 215 -0.71 -14.89 1.68
N LEU A 216 -1.14 -15.45 2.81
CA LEU A 216 -2.45 -15.15 3.41
C LEU A 216 -2.29 -14.35 4.70
N ASN A 217 -3.10 -13.33 4.89
CA ASN A 217 -3.28 -12.72 6.21
C ASN A 217 -4.76 -12.40 6.45
N GLY A 218 -5.47 -13.28 7.14
CA GLY A 218 -6.91 -13.17 7.34
C GLY A 218 -7.72 -13.41 6.05
N VAL A 219 -8.44 -12.37 5.61
CA VAL A 219 -9.36 -12.42 4.45
C VAL A 219 -8.72 -12.01 3.13
N GLN A 220 -7.49 -11.52 3.16
CA GLN A 220 -6.74 -11.14 1.96
C GLN A 220 -5.74 -12.22 1.54
N THR A 221 -5.47 -12.21 0.24
CA THR A 221 -4.39 -12.92 -0.43
C THR A 221 -3.44 -11.89 -1.01
N MET A 222 -2.15 -12.09 -0.79
CA MET A 222 -1.09 -11.19 -1.23
C MET A 222 -0.05 -11.97 -2.05
N SER A 223 0.83 -11.25 -2.73
CA SER A 223 1.97 -11.86 -3.40
C SER A 223 2.95 -12.49 -2.40
N GLY A 224 3.53 -13.62 -2.80
CA GLY A 224 4.62 -14.30 -2.08
C GLY A 224 5.96 -13.59 -2.26
N THR A 225 6.10 -12.79 -3.30
CA THR A 225 7.21 -11.85 -3.52
C THR A 225 6.86 -10.46 -3.00
N CYS A 226 7.87 -9.67 -2.69
CA CYS A 226 7.77 -8.24 -2.43
C CYS A 226 7.99 -7.50 -3.76
N LEU A 227 7.07 -6.62 -4.12
CA LEU A 227 7.29 -5.71 -5.25
C LEU A 227 8.44 -4.77 -4.88
N VAL A 228 9.40 -4.59 -5.78
CA VAL A 228 10.48 -3.61 -5.63
C VAL A 228 10.67 -2.89 -6.95
N LEU A 229 10.32 -1.61 -6.99
CA LEU A 229 10.42 -0.77 -8.20
C LEU A 229 11.53 0.28 -8.11
N ALA A 230 12.47 0.18 -7.17
CA ALA A 230 13.48 1.21 -6.92
C ALA A 230 14.24 1.66 -8.19
N ASP A 231 14.57 0.73 -9.09
CA ASP A 231 15.25 1.02 -10.36
C ASP A 231 14.30 1.52 -11.48
N ASP A 232 12.99 1.40 -11.28
CA ASP A 232 11.97 1.75 -12.28
C ASP A 232 11.34 3.14 -12.07
N LEU A 233 11.64 3.80 -10.95
CA LEU A 233 10.96 5.04 -10.55
C LEU A 233 11.36 6.25 -11.39
N ALA A 234 12.63 6.39 -11.77
CA ALA A 234 13.14 7.62 -12.38
C ALA A 234 12.38 8.04 -13.65
N PRO A 235 12.09 7.16 -14.63
CA PRO A 235 11.29 7.52 -15.80
C PRO A 235 9.85 7.91 -15.46
N LEU A 236 9.24 7.28 -14.45
CA LEU A 236 7.87 7.56 -14.03
C LEU A 236 7.76 8.91 -13.29
N VAL A 237 8.74 9.23 -12.44
CA VAL A 237 8.87 10.52 -11.77
C VAL A 237 9.09 11.64 -12.80
N ALA A 238 9.99 11.43 -13.76
CA ALA A 238 10.19 12.38 -14.86
C ALA A 238 8.92 12.60 -15.71
N ALA A 239 8.04 11.61 -15.77
CA ALA A 239 6.74 11.70 -16.45
C ALA A 239 5.63 12.35 -15.59
N GLY A 240 5.90 12.74 -14.34
CA GLY A 240 4.97 13.44 -13.47
C GLY A 240 4.32 12.60 -12.36
N LEU A 241 4.84 11.41 -12.06
CA LEU A 241 4.41 10.65 -10.88
C LEU A 241 4.62 11.48 -9.61
N SER A 242 3.57 11.62 -8.80
CA SER A 242 3.58 12.53 -7.65
C SER A 242 4.01 11.87 -6.35
N ARG A 243 3.64 10.59 -6.15
CA ARG A 243 3.95 9.84 -4.92
C ARG A 243 4.43 8.42 -5.20
N VAL A 244 5.29 7.94 -4.32
CA VAL A 244 5.82 6.57 -4.32
C VAL A 244 5.46 5.93 -2.99
N ARG A 245 4.60 4.92 -3.03
CA ARG A 245 4.03 4.25 -1.86
C ARG A 245 4.82 3.03 -1.46
N LEU A 246 5.21 3.01 -0.19
CA LEU A 246 5.77 1.85 0.49
C LEU A 246 4.64 1.19 1.29
N SER A 247 4.51 -0.13 1.22
CA SER A 247 3.60 -0.88 2.09
C SER A 247 4.37 -1.46 3.28
N PRO A 248 3.88 -1.28 4.52
CA PRO A 248 4.51 -1.86 5.70
C PRO A 248 4.73 -3.37 5.55
N GLN A 249 5.94 -3.83 5.87
CA GLN A 249 6.31 -5.24 5.99
C GLN A 249 6.98 -5.45 7.36
N ASP A 250 7.10 -6.71 7.81
CA ASP A 250 7.78 -7.00 9.09
C ASP A 250 9.32 -6.98 8.93
N CYS A 251 9.85 -5.79 8.62
CA CYS A 251 11.27 -5.52 8.41
C CYS A 251 11.63 -4.09 8.85
N ASP A 252 12.88 -3.67 8.62
CA ASP A 252 13.34 -2.32 8.96
C ASP A 252 12.81 -1.28 7.97
N MET A 253 11.53 -0.89 8.12
CA MET A 253 10.86 0.05 7.22
C MET A 253 11.49 1.45 7.18
N PRO A 254 12.04 2.02 8.28
CA PRO A 254 12.84 3.24 8.19
C PRO A 254 14.05 3.11 7.23
N ARG A 255 14.77 1.97 7.27
CA ARG A 255 15.85 1.70 6.30
C ARG A 255 15.32 1.59 4.88
N VAL A 256 14.21 0.89 4.65
CA VAL A 256 13.55 0.82 3.33
C VAL A 256 13.22 2.22 2.82
N ALA A 257 12.59 3.05 3.65
CA ALA A 257 12.24 4.42 3.28
C ALA A 257 13.47 5.26 2.93
N ALA A 258 14.56 5.14 3.69
CA ALA A 258 15.82 5.83 3.41
C ALA A 258 16.42 5.42 2.05
N LEU A 259 16.34 4.13 1.68
CA LEU A 259 16.83 3.63 0.39
C LEU A 259 16.01 4.15 -0.79
N TYR A 260 14.68 4.09 -0.70
CA TYR A 260 13.80 4.68 -1.72
C TYR A 260 14.00 6.19 -1.82
N ARG A 261 14.23 6.85 -0.68
CA ARG A 261 14.51 8.27 -0.69
C ARG A 261 15.82 8.59 -1.40
N ALA A 262 16.89 7.86 -1.08
CA ALA A 262 18.19 8.05 -1.71
C ALA A 262 18.13 7.80 -3.22
N ALA A 263 17.38 6.79 -3.68
CA ALA A 263 17.16 6.52 -5.09
C ALA A 263 16.39 7.65 -5.78
N LEU A 264 15.30 8.15 -5.16
CA LEU A 264 14.51 9.27 -5.70
C LEU A 264 15.29 10.59 -5.77
N ASP A 265 16.18 10.82 -4.80
CA ASP A 265 17.06 12.00 -4.77
C ASP A 265 18.31 11.83 -5.67
N GLY A 266 18.49 10.68 -6.34
CA GLY A 266 19.64 10.37 -7.19
C GLY A 266 20.96 10.21 -6.43
N ARG A 267 20.92 9.90 -5.13
CA ARG A 267 22.10 9.68 -4.27
C ARG A 267 22.69 8.28 -4.41
N ILE A 268 21.86 7.31 -4.76
CA ILE A 268 22.23 5.94 -5.11
C ILE A 268 21.46 5.56 -6.38
N ASP A 269 21.98 4.61 -7.15
CA ASP A 269 21.21 4.04 -8.26
C ASP A 269 20.23 2.95 -7.78
N GLY A 270 19.38 2.50 -8.69
CA GLY A 270 18.37 1.50 -8.38
C GLY A 270 18.96 0.13 -8.03
N GLU A 271 20.05 -0.28 -8.69
CA GLU A 271 20.69 -1.58 -8.44
C GLU A 271 21.31 -1.62 -7.03
N GLU A 272 22.00 -0.55 -6.63
CA GLU A 272 22.53 -0.36 -5.28
C GLU A 272 21.40 -0.37 -4.24
N ALA A 273 20.30 0.36 -4.51
CA ALA A 273 19.14 0.36 -3.62
C ALA A 273 18.55 -1.05 -3.44
N ILE A 274 18.44 -1.83 -4.52
CA ILE A 274 17.92 -3.20 -4.49
C ILE A 274 18.84 -4.14 -3.70
N ALA A 275 20.16 -4.02 -3.88
CA ALA A 275 21.13 -4.82 -3.13
C ALA A 275 21.04 -4.55 -1.62
N GLU A 276 20.95 -3.29 -1.23
CA GLU A 276 20.77 -2.86 0.18
C GLU A 276 19.40 -3.26 0.74
N LEU A 277 18.34 -3.22 -0.07
CA LEU A 277 17.01 -3.71 0.31
C LEU A 277 17.03 -5.20 0.64
N ALA A 278 17.80 -6.00 -0.10
CA ALA A 278 17.95 -7.42 0.17
C ALA A 278 18.60 -7.68 1.54
N ALA A 279 19.50 -6.80 2.00
CA ALA A 279 20.06 -6.86 3.35
C ALA A 279 19.07 -6.42 4.43
N ALA A 280 18.25 -5.40 4.15
CA ALA A 280 17.23 -4.90 5.08
C ALA A 280 16.03 -5.85 5.24
N TYR A 281 15.77 -6.70 4.24
CA TYR A 281 14.67 -7.66 4.26
C TYR A 281 15.05 -9.03 3.63
N PRO A 282 15.95 -9.81 4.27
CA PRO A 282 16.56 -11.00 3.66
C PRO A 282 15.59 -12.14 3.34
N ALA A 283 14.44 -12.19 4.02
CA ALA A 283 13.44 -13.22 3.81
C ALA A 283 12.58 -12.98 2.55
N ALA A 284 12.59 -11.75 2.01
CA ALA A 284 11.77 -11.39 0.87
C ALA A 284 12.44 -11.78 -0.45
N ARG A 285 11.63 -12.34 -1.36
CA ARG A 285 11.98 -12.46 -2.78
C ARG A 285 11.40 -11.27 -3.52
N PHE A 286 12.17 -10.65 -4.39
CA PHE A 286 11.72 -9.46 -5.12
C PHE A 286 11.07 -9.80 -6.46
N SER A 287 10.16 -8.94 -6.88
CA SER A 287 9.51 -8.99 -8.18
C SER A 287 9.23 -7.57 -8.70
N ASN A 288 9.21 -7.41 -10.02
CA ASN A 288 8.77 -6.20 -10.72
C ASN A 288 8.03 -6.53 -12.03
N GLY A 289 7.68 -7.80 -12.25
CA GLY A 289 7.23 -8.29 -13.55
C GLY A 289 5.99 -7.59 -14.13
N PHE A 290 5.00 -7.24 -13.29
CA PHE A 290 3.79 -6.54 -13.79
C PHE A 290 4.12 -5.22 -14.49
N LEU A 291 5.04 -4.43 -13.93
CA LEU A 291 5.45 -3.15 -14.51
C LEU A 291 6.02 -3.35 -15.93
N HIS A 292 6.69 -4.48 -16.15
CA HIS A 292 7.33 -4.87 -17.42
C HIS A 292 6.47 -5.80 -18.29
N GLN A 293 5.17 -5.94 -18.03
CA GLN A 293 4.27 -6.85 -18.76
C GLN A 293 4.72 -8.33 -18.75
N GLN A 294 5.34 -8.75 -17.65
CA GLN A 294 5.68 -10.14 -17.37
C GLN A 294 4.82 -10.68 -16.22
N GLU A 295 5.00 -11.97 -15.89
CA GLU A 295 4.36 -12.57 -14.71
C GLU A 295 4.65 -11.74 -13.45
N GLY A 296 3.63 -11.45 -12.63
CA GLY A 296 3.79 -10.56 -11.48
C GLY A 296 4.83 -11.00 -10.45
N ALA A 297 5.11 -12.29 -10.35
CA ALA A 297 6.13 -12.86 -9.46
C ALA A 297 7.55 -12.85 -10.07
N ALA A 298 7.70 -12.48 -11.34
CA ALA A 298 8.99 -12.46 -12.01
C ALA A 298 9.83 -11.23 -11.62
N TRP A 299 11.15 -11.40 -11.70
CA TRP A 299 12.13 -10.33 -11.65
C TRP A 299 12.68 -10.07 -13.06
N VAL A 300 12.64 -8.82 -13.50
CA VAL A 300 13.14 -8.34 -14.78
C VAL A 300 14.30 -7.40 -14.48
N ALA A 301 15.53 -7.83 -14.77
CA ALA A 301 16.71 -7.00 -14.64
C ALA A 301 16.85 -6.03 -15.83
N ARG A 302 17.37 -4.82 -15.58
CA ARG A 302 17.78 -3.92 -16.67
C ARG A 302 18.83 -4.61 -17.54
N GLY A 303 18.57 -4.67 -18.85
CA GLY A 303 19.44 -5.34 -19.84
C GLY A 303 18.80 -6.53 -20.58
N ARG A 304 17.51 -6.85 -20.32
CA ARG A 304 16.75 -7.87 -21.07
C ARG A 304 15.41 -7.37 -21.63
N SER A 305 15.33 -6.10 -22.04
CA SER A 305 14.36 -5.75 -23.07
C SER A 305 14.88 -6.34 -24.39
N ALA A 306 14.25 -7.43 -24.82
CA ALA A 306 14.47 -8.01 -26.13
C ALA A 306 14.39 -6.93 -27.21
N SER A 307 15.37 -6.96 -28.10
CA SER A 307 15.35 -6.35 -29.43
C SER A 307 14.04 -6.62 -30.18
#